data_AF-A0A932HA85-F1
#
_entry.id   AF-A0A932HA85-F1
#
_cell.length_a   1.000
_cell.length_b   1.000
_cell.length_c   1.000
_cell.angle_alpha   90.00
_cell.angle_beta   90.00
_cell.angle_gamma   90.00
#
_symmetry.space_group_name_H-M   'P 1'
#
loop_
_entity.id
_entity.type
_entity.pdbx_description
1 polymer ?
#
loop_
_entity_poly.entity_id
_entity_poly.type
_entity_poly.pdbx_seq_one_letter_code
_entity_poly.pdbx_strand_id
1 'polypeptide(L)'
;MNNAAYCMAVEKLLNLEIPERLQWIRMLISEVSRIIDHLVCVGTNLVDLGALTNFWYFFNVREQFNEWIEALCGARLTTSYCRIGGAMRDVPPNTTTYLRGCLKDLHKALAEVEGGLICGCTPRPPDRSRVRLLT
;
A
#
# COMPACT_ATOMS: atom_id res chain seq x y z
N MET A 1 4.04 10.21 -1.20
CA MET A 1 3.49 11.05 -2.30
C MET A 1 4.17 12.41 -2.44
N ASN A 2 4.48 13.11 -1.35
CA ASN A 2 5.06 14.47 -1.36
C ASN A 2 6.33 14.61 -2.22
N ASN A 3 7.27 13.67 -2.09
CA ASN A 3 8.52 13.69 -2.86
C ASN A 3 8.31 13.51 -4.37
N ALA A 4 7.31 12.72 -4.77
CA ALA A 4 6.98 12.53 -6.18
C ALA A 4 6.36 13.80 -6.78
N ALA A 5 5.44 14.46 -6.05
CA ALA A 5 4.84 15.72 -6.48
C ALA A 5 5.88 16.83 -6.65
N TYR A 6 6.83 16.92 -5.72
CA TYR A 6 7.94 17.87 -5.81
C TYR A 6 8.81 17.61 -7.06
N CYS A 7 9.22 16.36 -7.29
CA CYS A 7 10.03 16.02 -8.46
C CYS A 7 9.28 16.34 -9.78
N MET A 8 7.99 15.99 -9.86
CA MET A 8 7.18 16.29 -11.05
C MET A 8 7.03 17.79 -11.31
N ALA A 9 6.91 18.62 -10.26
CA ALA A 9 6.85 20.07 -10.41
C ALA A 9 8.16 20.63 -10.98
N VAL A 10 9.30 20.17 -10.47
CA VAL A 10 10.63 20.60 -10.94
C VAL A 10 10.93 20.10 -12.36
N GLU A 11 10.56 18.86 -12.68
CA GLU A 11 10.74 18.28 -14.03
C GLU A 11 9.93 19.02 -15.09
N LYS A 12 8.70 19.45 -14.74
CA LYS A 12 7.88 20.31 -15.61
C LYS A 12 8.50 21.68 -15.84
N LEU A 13 9.14 22.28 -14.84
CA LEU A 13 9.83 23.58 -15.00
C LEU A 13 11.06 23.47 -15.90
N LEU A 14 11.74 22.32 -15.88
CA LEU A 14 12.94 22.06 -16.67
C LEU A 14 12.65 21.42 -18.05
N ASN A 15 11.38 21.17 -18.39
CA ASN A 15 10.96 20.45 -19.59
C ASN A 15 11.72 19.12 -19.80
N LEU A 16 11.93 18.36 -18.72
CA LEU A 16 12.61 17.07 -18.78
C LEU A 16 11.61 15.94 -19.04
N GLU A 17 11.89 15.11 -20.04
CA GLU A 17 11.15 13.88 -20.29
C GLU A 17 11.76 12.71 -19.48
N ILE A 18 10.93 12.07 -18.66
CA ILE A 18 11.32 10.95 -17.82
C ILE A 18 11.04 9.66 -18.60
N PRO A 19 11.96 8.67 -18.62
CA PRO A 19 11.72 7.41 -19.31
C PRO A 19 10.51 6.68 -18.70
N GLU A 20 9.75 5.98 -19.55
CA GLU A 20 8.47 5.37 -19.21
C GLU A 20 8.55 4.44 -17.99
N ARG A 21 9.61 3.64 -17.90
CA ARG A 21 9.86 2.73 -16.76
C ARG A 21 9.88 3.45 -15.41
N LEU A 22 10.46 4.64 -15.34
CA LEU A 22 10.57 5.41 -14.11
C LEU A 22 9.21 5.98 -13.69
N GLN A 23 8.34 6.31 -14.64
CA GLN A 23 6.98 6.75 -14.37
C GLN A 23 6.16 5.61 -13.71
N TRP A 24 6.26 4.39 -14.25
CA TRP A 24 5.61 3.21 -13.68
C TRP A 24 6.06 2.91 -12.25
N ILE A 25 7.36 3.02 -11.96
CA ILE A 25 7.91 2.80 -10.61
C ILE A 25 7.38 3.86 -9.64
N ARG A 26 7.36 5.14 -10.05
CA ARG A 26 6.81 6.23 -9.21
C ARG A 26 5.33 6.05 -8.93
N MET A 27 4.56 5.60 -9.91
CA MET A 27 3.15 5.26 -9.75
C MET A 27 2.99 4.11 -8.74
N LEU A 28 3.73 3.01 -8.91
CA LEU A 28 3.68 1.85 -8.02
C LEU A 28 3.94 2.25 -6.55
N ILE A 29 5.00 3.02 -6.30
CA ILE A 29 5.36 3.46 -4.94
C ILE A 29 4.31 4.39 -4.35
N SER A 30 3.73 5.27 -5.19
CA SER A 30 2.67 6.18 -4.76
C SER A 30 1.41 5.41 -4.36
N GLU A 31 1.06 4.38 -5.12
CA GLU A 31 -0.08 3.51 -4.82
C GLU A 31 0.14 2.66 -3.56
N VAL A 32 1.32 2.10 -3.37
CA VAL A 32 1.65 1.39 -2.12
C VAL A 32 1.59 2.33 -0.92
N SER A 33 2.13 3.54 -1.04
CA SER A 33 2.04 4.56 0.02
C SER A 33 0.59 4.93 0.34
N ARG A 34 -0.28 4.97 -0.68
CA ARG A 34 -1.71 5.27 -0.52
C ARG A 34 -2.43 4.15 0.24
N ILE A 35 -2.12 2.88 -0.04
CA ILE A 35 -2.67 1.74 0.71
C ILE A 35 -2.29 1.83 2.19
N ILE A 36 -1.01 2.10 2.50
CA ILE A 36 -0.53 2.24 3.88
C ILE A 36 -1.27 3.37 4.62
N ASP A 37 -1.47 4.51 3.96
CA ASP A 37 -2.19 5.65 4.54
C ASP A 37 -3.65 5.31 4.85
N HIS A 38 -4.35 4.66 3.92
CA HIS A 38 -5.72 4.20 4.15
C HIS A 38 -5.82 3.17 5.28
N LEU A 39 -4.86 2.25 5.41
CA LEU A 39 -4.83 1.29 6.52
C LEU A 39 -4.72 1.98 7.88
N VAL A 40 -3.91 3.04 7.99
CA VAL A 40 -3.80 3.82 9.22
C VAL A 40 -5.08 4.62 9.46
N CYS A 41 -5.62 5.28 8.44
CA CYS A 41 -6.85 6.06 8.55
C CYS A 41 -8.02 5.18 9.03
N VAL A 42 -8.26 4.04 8.38
CA VAL A 42 -9.32 3.10 8.80
C VAL A 42 -9.01 2.51 10.16
N GLY A 43 -7.76 2.11 10.42
CA GLY A 43 -7.34 1.59 11.72
C GLY A 43 -7.62 2.55 12.87
N THR A 44 -7.24 3.83 12.76
CA THR A 44 -7.48 4.83 13.80
C THR A 44 -8.98 5.09 13.99
N ASN A 45 -9.76 5.18 12.92
CA ASN A 45 -11.22 5.30 13.03
C ASN A 45 -11.84 4.11 13.81
N LEU A 46 -11.29 2.90 13.67
CA LEU A 46 -11.74 1.74 14.44
C LEU A 46 -11.37 1.81 15.91
N VAL A 47 -10.20 2.38 16.24
CA VAL A 47 -9.79 2.64 17.63
C VAL A 47 -10.75 3.63 18.28
N ASP A 48 -11.13 4.70 17.57
CA ASP A 48 -12.08 5.69 18.06
C ASP A 48 -13.49 5.11 18.29
N LEU A 49 -13.86 4.08 17.53
CA LEU A 49 -15.08 3.29 17.74
C LEU A 49 -14.96 2.22 18.85
N GLY A 50 -13.79 2.07 19.47
CA GLY A 50 -13.53 1.10 20.55
C GLY A 50 -13.13 -0.29 20.07
N ALA A 51 -12.95 -0.52 18.76
CA ALA A 51 -12.58 -1.81 18.18
C ALA A 51 -11.06 -2.00 18.08
N LEU A 52 -10.38 -2.07 19.24
CA LEU A 52 -8.92 -2.17 19.35
C LEU A 52 -8.33 -3.45 18.74
N THR A 53 -9.06 -4.57 18.71
CA THR A 53 -8.57 -5.84 18.15
C THR A 53 -8.42 -5.75 16.63
N ASN A 54 -9.38 -5.13 15.95
CA ASN A 54 -9.38 -4.95 14.50
C ASN A 54 -8.21 -4.07 14.01
N PHE A 55 -7.78 -3.12 14.84
CA PHE A 55 -6.62 -2.28 14.58
C PHE A 55 -5.32 -3.10 14.38
N TRP A 56 -5.10 -4.12 15.23
CA TRP A 56 -3.88 -4.94 15.17
C TRP A 56 -3.79 -5.78 13.89
N TYR A 57 -4.93 -6.23 13.34
CA TYR A 57 -4.96 -6.95 12.06
C TYR A 57 -4.46 -6.08 10.91
N PHE A 58 -4.86 -4.81 10.86
CA PHE A 58 -4.38 -3.87 9.83
C PHE A 58 -2.91 -3.48 10.02
N PHE A 59 -2.45 -3.33 11.26
CA PHE A 59 -1.05 -2.99 11.54
C PHE A 59 -0.08 -4.12 11.17
N ASN A 60 -0.50 -5.38 11.29
CA ASN A 60 0.32 -6.52 10.84
C ASN A 60 0.55 -6.48 9.32
N VAL A 61 -0.52 -6.27 8.54
CA VAL A 61 -0.42 -6.13 7.07
C VAL A 61 0.41 -4.90 6.68
N ARG A 62 0.21 -3.78 7.39
CA ARG A 62 1.01 -2.56 7.18
C ARG A 62 2.51 -2.81 7.35
N GLU A 63 2.92 -3.65 8.29
CA GLU A 63 4.34 -3.92 8.50
C GLU A 63 4.99 -4.63 7.30
N GLN A 64 4.28 -5.57 6.66
CA GLN A 64 4.78 -6.20 5.43
C GLN A 64 5.02 -5.17 4.31
N PHE A 65 4.13 -4.18 4.17
CA PHE A 65 4.35 -3.10 3.21
C PHE A 65 5.55 -2.21 3.59
N ASN A 66 5.76 -1.96 4.89
CA ASN A 66 6.93 -1.21 5.36
C ASN A 66 8.24 -1.96 5.13
N GLU A 67 8.28 -3.29 5.29
CA GLU A 67 9.45 -4.12 4.98
C GLU A 67 9.85 -4.00 3.51
N TRP A 68 8.86 -3.99 2.59
CA TRP A 68 9.15 -3.77 1.17
C TRP A 68 9.70 -2.37 0.91
N ILE A 69 9.14 -1.36 1.56
CA ILE A 69 9.64 0.02 1.45
C ILE A 69 11.06 0.16 2.00
N GLU A 70 11.38 -0.53 3.09
CA GLU A 70 12.71 -0.58 3.67
C GLU A 70 13.70 -1.26 2.71
N ALA A 71 13.31 -2.36 2.07
CA ALA A 71 14.15 -3.01 1.06
C ALA A 71 14.43 -2.11 -0.16
N LEU A 72 13.50 -1.20 -0.48
CA LEU A 72 13.60 -0.27 -1.61
C LEU A 72 14.43 0.98 -1.29
N CYS A 73 14.17 1.64 -0.16
CA CYS A 73 14.75 2.95 0.19
C CYS A 73 15.79 2.89 1.33
N GLY A 74 15.83 1.81 2.10
CA GLY A 74 16.60 1.71 3.34
C GLY A 74 16.01 2.48 4.53
N ALA A 75 14.84 3.10 4.35
CA ALA A 75 14.14 3.87 5.37
C ALA A 75 12.66 3.48 5.40
N ARG A 76 12.08 3.36 6.60
CA ARG A 76 10.68 2.93 6.79
C ARG A 76 9.64 4.03 6.55
N LEU A 77 9.91 5.27 6.99
CA LEU A 77 8.93 6.37 6.97
C LEU A 77 9.34 7.51 6.03
N THR A 78 10.57 8.00 6.17
CA THR A 78 11.08 9.16 5.42
C THR A 78 11.71 8.74 4.10
N THR A 79 10.90 8.19 3.20
CA THR A 79 11.36 7.61 1.94
C THR A 79 11.72 8.68 0.90
N SER A 80 13.02 8.88 0.67
CA SER A 80 13.55 9.84 -0.32
C SER A 80 13.97 9.17 -1.63
N TYR A 81 13.08 8.32 -2.15
CA TYR A 81 13.34 7.48 -3.33
C TYR A 81 13.18 8.22 -4.67
N CYS A 82 12.17 9.08 -4.80
CA CYS A 82 11.97 9.90 -5.99
C CYS A 82 13.01 11.02 -6.00
N ARG A 83 13.76 11.15 -7.10
CA ARG A 83 14.75 12.20 -7.33
C ARG A 83 14.46 12.89 -8.66
N ILE A 84 14.87 14.15 -8.79
CA ILE A 84 14.69 14.92 -10.02
C ILE A 84 15.38 14.18 -11.17
N GLY A 85 14.66 13.90 -12.25
CA GLY A 85 15.16 13.17 -13.40
C GLY A 85 15.13 11.64 -13.28
N GLY A 86 14.65 11.07 -12.17
CA GLY A 86 14.50 9.62 -12.06
C GLY A 86 14.21 9.06 -10.67
N ALA A 87 14.88 7.97 -10.32
CA ALA A 87 14.77 7.29 -9.03
C ALA A 87 16.17 6.96 -8.53
N MET A 88 16.31 6.89 -7.20
CA MET A 88 17.62 6.65 -6.56
C MET A 88 18.22 5.28 -6.88
N ARG A 89 17.37 4.25 -6.97
CA ARG A 89 17.77 2.85 -7.12
C ARG A 89 16.71 2.10 -7.92
N ASP A 90 17.09 1.05 -8.65
CA ASP A 90 16.13 0.16 -9.28
C ASP A 90 15.41 -0.78 -8.28
N VAL A 91 14.21 -1.21 -8.63
CA VAL A 91 13.33 -2.01 -7.79
C VAL A 91 13.97 -3.38 -7.49
N PRO A 92 13.92 -3.91 -6.24
CA PRO A 92 14.54 -5.19 -5.92
C PRO A 92 13.92 -6.35 -6.72
N PRO A 93 14.73 -7.37 -7.06
CA PRO A 93 14.22 -8.57 -7.74
C PRO A 93 13.16 -9.25 -6.86
N ASN A 94 12.12 -9.80 -7.49
CA ASN A 94 10.96 -10.44 -6.84
C ASN A 94 9.90 -9.51 -6.20
N THR A 95 9.98 -8.19 -6.43
CA THR A 95 8.96 -7.23 -5.94
C THR A 95 7.53 -7.62 -6.30
N THR A 96 7.28 -8.05 -7.53
CA THR A 96 5.92 -8.41 -7.98
C THR A 96 5.34 -9.59 -7.21
N THR A 97 6.17 -10.57 -6.85
CA THR A 97 5.74 -11.74 -6.08
C THR A 97 5.45 -11.37 -4.63
N TYR A 98 6.32 -10.55 -4.03
CA TYR A 98 6.15 -10.06 -2.66
C TYR A 98 4.87 -9.22 -2.52
N LEU A 99 4.69 -8.21 -3.38
CA LEU A 99 3.49 -7.35 -3.35
C LEU A 99 2.19 -8.15 -3.58
N ARG A 100 2.20 -9.17 -4.44
CA ARG A 100 1.04 -10.07 -4.60
C ARG A 100 0.74 -10.87 -3.34
N GLY A 101 1.77 -11.25 -2.56
CA GLY A 101 1.61 -11.87 -1.25
C GLY A 101 0.92 -10.92 -0.28
N CYS A 102 1.46 -9.71 -0.12
CA CYS A 102 0.88 -8.69 0.76
C CYS A 102 -0.57 -8.33 0.39
N LEU A 103 -0.90 -8.28 -0.92
CA LEU A 103 -2.28 -8.04 -1.35
C LEU A 103 -3.24 -9.18 -0.98
N LYS A 104 -2.79 -10.44 -0.95
CA LYS A 104 -3.61 -11.56 -0.48
C LYS A 104 -3.88 -11.44 1.01
N ASP A 105 -2.85 -11.12 1.78
CA ASP A 105 -2.95 -10.92 3.23
C ASP A 105 -3.82 -9.71 3.58
N LEU A 106 -3.74 -8.64 2.79
CA LEU A 106 -4.62 -7.48 2.88
C LEU A 106 -6.09 -7.86 2.68
N HIS A 107 -6.42 -8.62 1.64
CA HIS A 107 -7.81 -9.07 1.42
C HIS A 107 -8.31 -9.97 2.55
N LYS A 108 -7.44 -10.81 3.10
CA LYS A 108 -7.78 -11.66 4.25
C LYS A 108 -8.07 -10.80 5.49
N ALA A 109 -7.21 -9.84 5.80
CA ALA A 109 -7.39 -8.93 6.92
C ALA A 109 -8.67 -8.08 6.77
N LEU A 110 -8.98 -7.61 5.57
CA LEU A 110 -10.23 -6.90 5.28
C LEU A 110 -11.46 -7.78 5.58
N ALA A 111 -11.47 -9.03 5.12
CA ALA A 111 -12.57 -9.96 5.38
C ALA A 111 -12.74 -10.27 6.88
N GLU A 112 -11.63 -10.37 7.63
CA GLU A 112 -11.64 -10.58 9.08
C GLU A 112 -12.19 -9.36 9.83
N VAL A 113 -11.79 -8.14 9.44
CA VAL A 113 -12.27 -6.90 10.06
C VAL A 113 -13.74 -6.64 9.74
N GLU A 114 -14.18 -6.86 8.50
CA GLU A 114 -15.60 -6.77 8.13
C GLU A 114 -16.46 -7.77 8.93
N GLY A 115 -16.01 -9.01 9.06
CA GLY A 115 -16.71 -10.02 9.87
C GLY A 115 -16.77 -9.66 11.37
N GLY A 116 -15.66 -9.14 11.91
CA GLY A 116 -15.56 -8.70 13.29
C GLY A 116 -16.48 -7.51 13.63
N LEU A 117 -16.66 -6.59 12.67
CA LEU A 117 -17.53 -5.41 12.81
C LEU A 117 -19.02 -5.75 12.76
N ILE A 118 -19.43 -6.69 11.92
CA ILE A 118 -20.86 -6.96 11.65
C ILE A 118 -21.44 -7.98 12.64
N CYS A 119 -20.64 -8.88 13.19
CA CYS A 119 -21.18 -10.08 13.84
C CYS A 119 -20.56 -10.45 15.20
N GLY A 120 -19.41 -9.91 15.61
CA GLY A 120 -18.74 -10.31 16.87
C GLY A 120 -18.34 -11.80 16.97
N CYS A 121 -18.55 -12.59 15.91
CA CYS A 121 -18.15 -13.99 15.75
C CYS A 121 -17.35 -14.13 14.45
N THR A 122 -16.37 -15.03 14.50
CA THR A 122 -15.34 -15.33 13.49
C THR A 122 -15.84 -15.39 12.03
N PRO A 123 -14.94 -15.14 11.05
CA PRO A 123 -15.32 -14.79 9.68
C PRO A 123 -16.12 -15.90 8.98
N ARG A 124 -17.25 -15.51 8.41
CA ARG A 124 -17.98 -16.32 7.42
C ARG A 124 -17.11 -16.39 6.16
N PRO A 125 -16.85 -17.58 5.59
CA PRO A 125 -16.01 -17.70 4.40
C PRO A 125 -16.62 -16.88 3.25
N PRO A 126 -15.78 -16.29 2.38
CA PRO A 126 -16.24 -15.47 1.28
C PRO A 126 -17.09 -16.33 0.33
N ASP A 127 -18.37 -16.00 0.22
CA ASP A 127 -19.30 -16.65 -0.70
C ASP A 127 -18.90 -16.33 -2.14
N ARG A 128 -18.18 -17.27 -2.78
CA ARG A 128 -17.74 -17.21 -4.18
C ARG A 128 -18.90 -17.18 -5.19
N SER A 129 -20.16 -17.28 -4.76
CA SER A 129 -21.32 -17.29 -5.67
C SER A 129 -21.63 -15.92 -6.29
N ARG A 130 -21.21 -14.81 -5.69
CA ARG A 130 -21.54 -13.45 -6.19
C ARG A 130 -20.59 -12.89 -7.27
N VAL A 131 -19.44 -13.52 -7.51
CA VAL A 131 -18.44 -13.03 -8.49
C VAL A 131 -18.72 -13.54 -9.92
N ARG A 132 -19.65 -14.49 -10.12
CA ARG A 132 -19.99 -15.05 -11.44
C ARG A 132 -20.98 -14.23 -12.28
N LEU A 133 -21.45 -13.07 -11.80
CA LEU A 133 -22.48 -12.28 -12.51
C LEU A 133 -21.94 -11.08 -13.30
N LEU A 134 -20.61 -10.93 -13.45
CA LEU A 134 -20.00 -9.81 -14.20
C LEU A 134 -18.96 -10.25 -15.25
N THR A 135 -19.16 -11.43 -15.86
CA THR A 135 -18.57 -11.82 -17.16
C THR A 135 -19.63 -12.57 -17.94
#